data_AF-A0A846T253-F1
#
_entry.id   AF-A0A846T253-F1
#
_cell.length_a   1.000
_cell.length_b   1.000
_cell.length_c   1.000
_cell.angle_alpha   90.00
_cell.angle_beta   90.00
_cell.angle_gamma   90.00
#
_symmetry.space_group_name_H-M   'P 1'
#
loop_
_entity.id
_entity.type
_entity.pdbx_description
1 polymer ?
#
loop_
_entity_poly.entity_id
_entity_poly.type
_entity_poly.pdbx_seq_one_letter_code
_entity_poly.pdbx_strand_id
1 'polypeptide(L)'
;MDTVTPWEVTGYVDYHKLITDFGITPIGKLPKQLKEHLLFRRGFIFAHRDLERITDAITHKKPFAMMTGLMPTGKLHIGHLLVARQMQLFKELGARIYIAVADIEAYNARGQTLEDSRRIALEHYIPTYLALGLTPDTCQIYFQSDRSKNPARASAYYRLQNLLARHITFNEFRAVYGEITPGK
;
A
#
# COMPACT_ATOMS: atom_id res chain seq x y z
N MET A 1 -18.75 -5.02 -19.42
CA MET A 1 -17.83 -5.75 -18.52
C MET A 1 -17.23 -4.74 -17.58
N ASP A 2 -17.20 -5.06 -16.30
CA ASP A 2 -16.46 -4.32 -15.29
C ASP A 2 -14.97 -4.73 -15.35
N THR A 3 -14.09 -3.76 -15.12
CA THR A 3 -12.64 -3.97 -15.09
C THR A 3 -12.12 -3.42 -13.77
N VAL A 4 -11.31 -4.22 -13.07
CA VAL A 4 -10.63 -3.80 -11.83
C VAL A 4 -9.17 -4.23 -11.94
N THR A 5 -8.29 -3.27 -12.20
CA THR A 5 -6.84 -3.45 -12.31
C THR A 5 -6.12 -2.37 -11.49
N PRO A 6 -4.78 -2.47 -11.30
CA PRO A 6 -4.02 -1.39 -10.67
C PRO A 6 -4.12 -0.04 -11.39
N TRP A 7 -4.48 -0.02 -12.69
CA TRP A 7 -4.46 1.18 -13.53
C TRP A 7 -5.85 1.75 -13.78
N GLU A 8 -6.87 0.90 -13.79
CA GLU A 8 -8.21 1.24 -14.24
C GLU A 8 -9.28 0.50 -13.43
N VAL A 9 -10.33 1.25 -13.07
CA VAL A 9 -11.59 0.73 -12.55
C VAL A 9 -12.71 1.29 -13.41
N THR A 10 -13.43 0.43 -14.12
CA THR A 10 -14.56 0.82 -14.99
C THR A 10 -15.76 -0.12 -14.85
N GLY A 11 -16.94 0.41 -15.18
CA GLY A 11 -18.19 -0.32 -15.08
C GLY A 11 -18.77 -0.38 -13.67
N TYR A 12 -19.79 -1.22 -13.50
CA TYR A 12 -20.40 -1.49 -12.20
C TYR A 12 -19.61 -2.60 -11.50
N VAL A 13 -19.00 -2.29 -10.36
CA VAL A 13 -18.14 -3.23 -9.62
C VAL A 13 -18.97 -4.12 -8.72
N ASP A 14 -19.00 -5.42 -9.01
CA ASP A 14 -19.58 -6.44 -8.12
C ASP A 14 -18.55 -6.94 -7.11
N TYR A 15 -18.61 -6.41 -5.88
CA TYR A 15 -17.68 -6.78 -4.82
C TYR A 15 -17.80 -8.24 -4.37
N HIS A 16 -18.95 -8.91 -4.54
CA HIS A 16 -19.07 -10.34 -4.23
C HIS A 16 -18.32 -11.18 -5.25
N LYS A 17 -18.44 -10.83 -6.54
CA LYS A 17 -17.64 -11.44 -7.59
C LYS A 17 -16.15 -11.23 -7.37
N LEU A 18 -15.73 -10.01 -6.99
CA LEU A 18 -14.32 -9.74 -6.67
C LEU A 18 -13.79 -10.62 -5.52
N ILE A 19 -14.59 -10.84 -4.47
CA ILE A 19 -14.20 -11.71 -3.36
C ILE A 19 -13.87 -13.12 -3.87
N THR A 20 -14.73 -13.67 -4.73
CA THR A 20 -14.55 -15.00 -5.31
C THR A 20 -13.36 -15.03 -6.27
N ASP A 21 -13.28 -14.10 -7.22
CA ASP A 21 -12.26 -14.08 -8.27
C ASP A 21 -10.84 -13.90 -7.71
N PHE A 22 -10.68 -13.02 -6.71
CA PHE A 22 -9.38 -12.78 -6.07
C PHE A 22 -9.04 -13.78 -4.95
N GLY A 23 -9.97 -14.69 -4.61
CA GLY A 23 -9.78 -15.65 -3.53
C GLY A 23 -9.47 -14.97 -2.19
N ILE A 24 -10.30 -13.98 -1.82
CA ILE A 24 -10.20 -13.27 -0.55
C ILE A 24 -11.41 -13.58 0.32
N THR A 25 -11.29 -13.37 1.62
CA THR A 25 -12.34 -13.70 2.60
C THR A 25 -13.14 -12.45 2.95
N PRO A 26 -14.48 -12.49 2.94
CA PRO A 26 -15.29 -11.37 3.44
C PRO A 26 -14.93 -11.03 4.89
N ILE A 27 -15.08 -9.76 5.27
CA ILE A 27 -14.88 -9.33 6.66
C ILE A 27 -15.89 -10.04 7.56
N GLY A 28 -15.38 -10.94 8.40
CA GLY A 28 -16.15 -11.66 9.39
C GLY A 28 -16.24 -10.92 10.73
N LYS A 29 -16.17 -11.68 11.82
CA LYS A 29 -16.13 -11.12 13.18
C LYS A 29 -14.81 -10.38 13.40
N LEU A 30 -14.90 -9.11 13.72
CA LEU A 30 -13.75 -8.26 14.06
C LEU A 30 -13.69 -7.95 15.56
N PRO A 31 -12.50 -7.77 16.15
CA PRO A 31 -12.33 -7.15 17.45
C PRO A 31 -13.01 -5.78 17.52
N LYS A 32 -13.43 -5.38 18.72
CA LYS A 32 -14.16 -4.12 18.97
C LYS A 32 -13.45 -2.92 18.34
N GLN A 33 -12.13 -2.84 18.50
CA GLN A 33 -11.30 -1.73 18.03
C GLN A 33 -11.34 -1.55 16.51
N LEU A 34 -11.43 -2.63 15.74
CA LEU A 34 -11.57 -2.56 14.27
C LEU A 34 -13.04 -2.34 13.88
N LYS A 35 -13.96 -3.06 14.53
CA LYS A 35 -15.40 -3.02 14.24
C LYS A 35 -16.00 -1.62 14.40
N GLU A 36 -15.50 -0.85 15.37
CA GLU A 36 -15.99 0.51 15.64
C GLU A 36 -15.46 1.54 14.65
N HIS A 37 -14.38 1.25 13.91
CA HIS A 37 -13.85 2.20 12.93
C HIS A 37 -14.79 2.34 11.73
N LEU A 38 -14.97 3.58 11.25
CA LEU A 38 -15.92 3.94 10.19
C LEU A 38 -15.76 3.10 8.91
N LEU A 39 -14.51 2.82 8.51
CA LEU A 39 -14.22 2.08 7.29
C LEU A 39 -14.69 0.62 7.33
N PHE A 40 -14.61 -0.03 8.50
CA PHE A 40 -15.12 -1.38 8.68
C PHE A 40 -16.64 -1.36 8.90
N ARG A 41 -17.13 -0.47 9.78
CA ARG A 41 -18.56 -0.37 10.11
C ARG A 41 -19.44 -0.10 8.88
N ARG A 42 -18.95 0.67 7.91
CA ARG A 42 -19.67 1.02 6.67
C ARG A 42 -19.32 0.13 5.47
N GLY A 43 -18.49 -0.90 5.65
CA GLY A 43 -18.13 -1.82 4.58
C GLY A 43 -17.24 -1.22 3.49
N PHE A 44 -16.51 -0.12 3.75
CA PHE A 44 -15.46 0.34 2.82
C PHE A 44 -14.31 -0.67 2.76
N ILE A 45 -13.98 -1.27 3.91
CA ILE A 45 -13.14 -2.46 3.98
C ILE A 45 -14.09 -3.65 4.12
N PHE A 46 -14.18 -4.45 3.07
CA PHE A 46 -15.20 -5.49 2.94
C PHE A 46 -14.63 -6.92 2.86
N ALA A 47 -13.34 -7.07 2.57
CA ALA A 47 -12.67 -8.36 2.48
C ALA A 47 -11.21 -8.29 2.92
N HIS A 48 -10.59 -9.45 3.16
CA HIS A 48 -9.21 -9.58 3.61
C HIS A 48 -8.57 -10.91 3.20
N ARG A 49 -7.25 -11.00 3.40
CA ARG A 49 -6.50 -12.26 3.46
C ARG A 49 -5.64 -12.20 4.73
N ASP A 50 -5.71 -13.23 5.56
CA ASP A 50 -4.88 -13.37 6.78
C ASP A 50 -5.04 -12.26 7.85
N LEU A 51 -6.16 -11.51 7.88
CA LEU A 51 -6.37 -10.42 8.84
C LEU A 51 -6.41 -10.94 10.28
N GLU A 52 -6.82 -12.18 10.47
CA GLU A 52 -6.84 -12.87 11.76
C GLU A 52 -5.47 -12.85 12.45
N ARG A 53 -4.37 -12.95 11.68
CA ARG A 53 -3.00 -12.88 12.21
C ARG A 53 -2.68 -11.50 12.78
N ILE A 54 -3.20 -10.45 12.15
CA ILE A 54 -3.07 -9.08 12.63
C ILE A 54 -3.96 -8.85 13.84
N THR A 55 -5.18 -9.38 13.85
CA THR A 55 -6.05 -9.30 15.04
C THR A 55 -5.46 -10.03 16.24
N ASP A 56 -4.79 -11.18 16.03
CA ASP A 56 -4.05 -11.89 17.07
C ASP A 56 -2.90 -11.03 17.61
N ALA A 57 -2.14 -10.39 16.72
CA ALA A 57 -1.05 -9.50 17.11
C ALA A 57 -1.56 -8.30 17.93
N ILE A 58 -2.68 -7.69 17.53
CA ILE A 58 -3.32 -6.59 18.26
C ILE A 58 -3.75 -7.05 19.66
N THR A 59 -4.47 -8.17 19.76
CA THR A 59 -4.98 -8.71 21.03
C THR A 59 -3.85 -9.04 22.00
N HIS A 60 -2.77 -9.66 21.50
CA HIS A 60 -1.63 -10.08 22.31
C HIS A 60 -0.51 -9.04 22.38
N LYS A 61 -0.73 -7.82 21.89
CA LYS A 61 0.26 -6.72 21.85
C LYS A 61 1.60 -7.15 21.23
N LYS A 62 1.56 -8.03 20.22
CA LYS A 62 2.76 -8.45 19.48
C LYS A 62 3.13 -7.37 18.47
N PRO A 63 4.42 -7.16 18.17
CA PRO A 63 4.83 -6.23 17.13
C PRO A 63 4.28 -6.63 15.75
N PHE A 64 3.76 -5.64 15.02
CA PHE A 64 3.34 -5.81 13.63
C PHE A 64 3.52 -4.48 12.87
N ALA A 65 3.42 -4.54 11.55
CA ALA A 65 3.60 -3.37 10.68
C ALA A 65 2.44 -3.24 9.71
N MET A 66 2.15 -2.00 9.32
CA MET A 66 1.33 -1.70 8.15
C MET A 66 2.26 -1.09 7.09
N MET A 67 2.22 -1.64 5.89
CA MET A 67 2.97 -1.10 4.74
C MET A 67 2.01 -0.72 3.63
N THR A 68 2.21 0.45 3.05
CA THR A 68 1.50 0.92 1.85
C THR A 68 2.44 1.67 0.92
N GLY A 69 2.01 1.91 -0.32
CA GLY A 69 2.69 2.77 -1.27
C GLY A 69 1.94 4.07 -1.51
N LEU A 70 2.64 5.03 -2.12
CA LEU A 70 2.03 6.14 -2.84
C LEU A 70 2.72 6.28 -4.20
N MET A 71 1.93 6.53 -5.23
CA MET A 71 2.42 6.96 -6.53
C MET A 71 2.55 8.50 -6.48
N PRO A 72 3.75 9.08 -6.61
CA PRO A 72 3.96 10.51 -6.42
C PRO A 72 3.54 11.32 -7.66
N THR A 73 2.27 11.21 -8.06
CA THR A 73 1.72 11.86 -9.25
C THR A 73 0.53 12.72 -8.87
N GLY A 74 0.49 13.97 -9.35
CA GLY A 74 -0.62 14.88 -9.12
C GLY A 74 -0.83 15.23 -7.63
N LYS A 75 -2.04 15.72 -7.32
CA LYS A 75 -2.43 16.14 -5.97
C LYS A 75 -3.17 15.03 -5.23
N LEU A 76 -3.01 15.01 -3.91
CA LEU A 76 -3.80 14.14 -3.04
C LEU A 76 -5.28 14.55 -3.09
N HIS A 77 -6.19 13.60 -3.29
CA HIS A 77 -7.64 13.79 -3.26
C HIS A 77 -8.31 12.84 -2.26
N ILE A 78 -9.62 12.98 -2.07
CA ILE A 78 -10.40 12.22 -1.07
C ILE A 78 -10.29 10.69 -1.20
N GLY A 79 -10.09 10.16 -2.42
CA GLY A 79 -9.81 8.73 -2.62
C GLY A 79 -8.56 8.25 -1.85
N HIS A 80 -7.47 9.01 -1.88
CA HIS A 80 -6.25 8.69 -1.14
C HIS A 80 -6.45 8.78 0.38
N LEU A 81 -7.39 9.61 0.84
CA LEU A 81 -7.69 9.74 2.26
C LEU A 81 -8.24 8.44 2.86
N LEU A 82 -8.91 7.58 2.08
CA LEU A 82 -9.37 6.27 2.55
C LEU A 82 -8.22 5.38 3.00
N VAL A 83 -7.11 5.38 2.26
CA VAL A 83 -5.90 4.64 2.65
C VAL A 83 -5.19 5.34 3.81
N ALA A 84 -5.10 6.67 3.78
CA ALA A 84 -4.46 7.44 4.85
C ALA A 84 -5.17 7.28 6.21
N ARG A 85 -6.51 7.13 6.22
CA ARG A 85 -7.28 6.79 7.44
C ARG A 85 -6.99 5.40 7.96
N GLN A 86 -6.68 4.43 7.09
CA GLN A 86 -6.22 3.12 7.53
C GLN A 86 -4.85 3.19 8.21
N MET A 87 -3.93 4.03 7.69
CA MET A 87 -2.63 4.27 8.34
C MET A 87 -2.81 4.80 9.76
N GLN A 88 -3.71 5.78 9.94
CA GLN A 88 -4.05 6.31 11.26
C GLN A 88 -4.61 5.22 12.18
N LEU A 89 -5.61 4.46 11.70
CA LEU A 89 -6.23 3.37 12.47
C LEU A 89 -5.20 2.34 12.93
N PHE A 90 -4.40 1.78 12.03
CA PHE A 90 -3.46 0.73 12.40
C PHE A 90 -2.31 1.26 13.26
N LYS A 91 -1.91 2.53 13.10
CA LYS A 91 -0.98 3.20 14.03
C LYS A 91 -1.56 3.22 15.45
N GLU A 92 -2.83 3.63 15.61
CA GLU A 92 -3.51 3.66 16.91
C GLU A 92 -3.64 2.26 17.53
N LEU A 93 -3.62 1.21 16.71
CA LEU A 93 -3.60 -0.19 17.14
C LEU A 93 -2.18 -0.75 17.40
N GLY A 94 -1.15 0.08 17.31
CA GLY A 94 0.24 -0.29 17.64
C GLY A 94 1.11 -0.70 16.45
N ALA A 95 0.65 -0.53 15.21
CA ALA A 95 1.46 -0.84 14.03
C ALA A 95 2.60 0.18 13.84
N ARG A 96 3.78 -0.31 13.47
CA ARG A 96 4.79 0.53 12.80
C ARG A 96 4.38 0.74 11.34
N ILE A 97 4.30 1.99 10.90
CA ILE A 97 3.88 2.33 9.53
C ILE A 97 5.10 2.44 8.61
N TYR A 98 5.00 1.88 7.40
CA TYR A 98 5.96 2.03 6.32
C TYR A 98 5.27 2.53 5.06
N ILE A 99 5.77 3.60 4.48
CA ILE A 99 5.23 4.20 3.25
C ILE A 99 6.33 4.23 2.20
N ALA A 100 6.12 3.52 1.09
CA ALA A 100 7.01 3.55 -0.06
C ALA A 100 6.53 4.60 -1.07
N VAL A 101 7.38 5.58 -1.38
CA VAL A 101 7.17 6.49 -2.51
C VAL A 101 7.66 5.79 -3.76
N ALA A 102 6.74 5.52 -4.69
CA ALA A 102 6.98 4.76 -5.91
C ALA A 102 7.62 5.61 -7.02
N ASP A 103 8.77 6.23 -6.74
CA ASP A 103 9.45 7.15 -7.65
C ASP A 103 10.16 6.46 -8.82
N ILE A 104 10.68 5.24 -8.62
CA ILE A 104 11.19 4.41 -9.74
C ILE A 104 10.04 4.01 -10.67
N GLU A 105 8.90 3.61 -10.11
CA GLU A 105 7.71 3.27 -10.90
C GLU A 105 7.19 4.48 -11.69
N ALA A 106 7.12 5.67 -11.06
CA ALA A 106 6.74 6.91 -11.73
C ALA A 106 7.70 7.27 -12.88
N TYR A 107 9.00 7.06 -12.68
CA TYR A 107 10.00 7.26 -13.73
C TYR A 107 9.78 6.35 -14.92
N ASN A 108 9.64 5.03 -14.69
CA ASN A 108 9.53 4.06 -15.77
C ASN A 108 8.16 4.07 -16.46
N ALA A 109 7.06 4.20 -15.70
CA ALA A 109 5.70 4.08 -16.23
C ALA A 109 5.14 5.40 -16.75
N ARG A 110 5.67 6.55 -16.30
CA ARG A 110 5.09 7.88 -16.59
C ARG A 110 6.10 8.91 -17.08
N GLY A 111 7.37 8.55 -17.22
CA GLY A 111 8.44 9.47 -17.66
C GLY A 111 8.72 10.62 -16.68
N GLN A 112 8.29 10.50 -15.43
CA GLN A 112 8.45 11.54 -14.41
C GLN A 112 9.87 11.50 -13.83
N THR A 113 10.52 12.64 -13.66
CA THR A 113 11.86 12.67 -13.05
C THR A 113 11.80 12.26 -11.57
N LEU A 114 12.92 11.73 -11.04
CA LEU A 114 13.01 11.45 -9.59
C LEU A 114 12.91 12.75 -8.76
N GLU A 115 13.39 13.87 -9.31
CA GLU A 115 13.30 15.20 -8.69
C GLU A 115 11.84 15.64 -8.54
N ASP A 116 11.05 15.53 -9.62
CA ASP A 116 9.61 15.84 -9.60
C ASP A 116 8.85 14.91 -8.65
N SER A 117 9.18 13.61 -8.67
CA SER A 117 8.59 12.62 -7.77
C SER A 117 8.84 12.99 -6.30
N ARG A 118 10.07 13.42 -5.99
CA ARG A 118 10.44 13.88 -4.65
C ARG A 118 9.68 15.14 -4.26
N ARG A 119 9.62 16.13 -5.15
CA ARG A 119 8.87 17.37 -4.93
C ARG A 119 7.39 17.10 -4.66
N ILE A 120 6.73 16.31 -5.52
CA ILE A 120 5.30 15.97 -5.38
C ILE A 120 5.02 15.25 -4.06
N ALA A 121 5.85 14.27 -3.69
CA ALA A 121 5.68 13.54 -2.43
C ALA A 121 5.77 14.48 -1.21
N LEU A 122 6.75 15.39 -1.20
CA LEU A 122 6.99 16.35 -0.12
C LEU A 122 5.95 17.46 -0.05
N GLU A 123 5.41 17.92 -1.18
CA GLU A 123 4.46 19.03 -1.23
C GLU A 123 3.01 18.58 -1.07
N HIS A 124 2.65 17.38 -1.55
CA HIS A 124 1.24 16.99 -1.68
C HIS A 124 0.81 15.79 -0.83
N TYR A 125 1.73 14.89 -0.48
CA TYR A 125 1.37 13.64 0.21
C TYR A 125 1.82 13.64 1.67
N ILE A 126 3.12 13.86 1.89
CA ILE A 126 3.72 13.82 3.23
C ILE A 126 3.08 14.82 4.21
N PRO A 127 2.76 16.06 3.84
CA PRO A 127 2.08 17.00 4.74
C PRO A 127 0.73 16.49 5.24
N THR A 128 -0.04 15.80 4.38
CA THR A 128 -1.31 15.19 4.77
C THR A 128 -1.10 14.06 5.77
N TYR A 129 -0.07 13.23 5.58
CA TYR A 129 0.25 12.15 6.51
C TYR A 129 0.70 12.68 7.88
N LEU A 130 1.49 13.75 7.90
CA LEU A 130 1.85 14.46 9.13
C LEU A 130 0.61 15.05 9.81
N ALA A 131 -0.30 15.65 9.05
CA ALA A 131 -1.57 16.19 9.57
C ALA A 131 -2.51 15.11 10.15
N LEU A 132 -2.40 13.86 9.69
CA LEU A 132 -3.09 12.70 10.26
C LEU A 132 -2.34 12.11 11.48
N GLY A 133 -1.26 12.76 11.92
CA GLY A 133 -0.50 12.39 13.10
C GLY A 133 0.46 11.21 12.88
N LEU A 134 0.89 10.96 11.64
CA LEU A 134 2.03 10.08 11.40
C LEU A 134 3.32 10.85 11.68
N THR A 135 4.15 10.32 12.57
CA THR A 135 5.42 10.95 12.99
C THR A 135 6.60 10.03 12.69
N PRO A 136 7.85 10.51 12.67
CA PRO A 136 9.03 9.65 12.50
C PRO A 136 9.13 8.48 13.51
N ASP A 137 8.54 8.65 14.70
CA ASP A 137 8.50 7.64 15.77
C ASP A 137 7.52 6.49 15.50
N THR A 138 6.55 6.71 14.61
CA THR A 138 5.49 5.73 14.30
C THR A 138 5.52 5.30 12.84
N CYS A 139 6.13 6.10 11.97
CA CYS A 139 6.10 5.95 10.52
C CYS A 139 7.50 6.12 9.92
N GLN A 140 7.83 5.27 8.94
CA GLN A 140 8.98 5.46 8.06
C GLN A 140 8.51 5.64 6.62
N ILE A 141 8.79 6.80 6.04
CA ILE A 141 8.58 7.09 4.61
C ILE A 141 9.93 6.95 3.90
N TYR A 142 9.95 6.28 2.75
CA TYR A 142 11.16 6.13 1.94
C TYR A 142 10.84 6.16 0.45
N PHE A 143 11.82 6.55 -0.37
CA PHE A 143 11.75 6.51 -1.81
C PHE A 143 12.30 5.18 -2.32
N GLN A 144 11.70 4.58 -3.35
CA GLN A 144 12.23 3.34 -3.95
C GLN A 144 13.67 3.53 -4.43
N SER A 145 13.99 4.69 -5.00
CA SER A 145 15.34 5.06 -5.44
C SER A 145 16.34 5.33 -4.31
N ASP A 146 15.86 5.66 -3.11
CA ASP A 146 16.69 6.06 -1.97
C ASP A 146 16.14 5.43 -0.68
N ARG A 147 16.14 4.09 -0.65
CA ARG A 147 15.52 3.28 0.42
C ARG A 147 15.99 3.66 1.83
N SER A 148 17.30 3.87 2.00
CA SER A 148 17.91 4.17 3.30
C SER A 148 19.35 4.68 3.15
N LYS A 149 19.76 5.60 4.02
CA LYS A 149 21.17 5.98 4.19
C LYS A 149 22.00 4.93 4.94
N ASN A 150 21.36 3.95 5.60
CA ASN A 150 22.07 2.83 6.21
C ASN A 150 22.39 1.79 5.12
N PRO A 151 23.68 1.50 4.84
CA PRO A 151 24.07 0.62 3.74
C PRO A 151 23.53 -0.81 3.86
N ALA A 152 23.44 -1.36 5.07
CA ALA A 152 22.90 -2.70 5.30
C ALA A 152 21.40 -2.78 4.98
N ARG A 153 20.62 -1.75 5.36
CA ARG A 153 19.19 -1.67 5.03
C ARG A 153 18.95 -1.45 3.54
N ALA A 154 19.72 -0.56 2.92
CA ALA A 154 19.63 -0.30 1.47
C ALA A 154 19.97 -1.56 0.66
N SER A 155 21.11 -2.19 0.95
CA SER A 155 21.52 -3.42 0.27
C SER A 155 20.56 -4.59 0.49
N ALA A 156 19.96 -4.73 1.68
CA ALA A 156 18.95 -5.77 1.93
C ALA A 156 17.71 -5.61 1.05
N TYR A 157 17.26 -4.38 0.83
CA TYR A 157 16.12 -4.08 -0.04
C TYR A 157 16.39 -4.47 -1.50
N TYR A 158 17.51 -4.00 -2.06
CA TYR A 158 17.86 -4.33 -3.45
C TYR A 158 18.22 -5.81 -3.63
N ARG A 159 18.84 -6.44 -2.64
CA ARG A 159 19.10 -7.90 -2.66
C ARG A 159 17.81 -8.71 -2.66
N LEU A 160 16.82 -8.33 -1.83
CA LEU A 160 15.53 -9.00 -1.81
C LEU A 160 14.82 -8.89 -3.17
N GLN A 161 14.83 -7.70 -3.79
CA GLN A 161 14.30 -7.50 -5.14
C GLN A 161 14.92 -8.49 -6.14
N ASN A 162 16.24 -8.62 -6.15
CA ASN A 162 16.94 -9.56 -7.04
C ASN A 162 16.62 -11.04 -6.75
N LEU A 163 16.51 -11.41 -5.47
CA LEU A 163 16.15 -12.78 -5.08
C LEU A 163 14.71 -13.14 -5.49
N LEU A 164 13.77 -12.19 -5.40
CA LEU A 164 12.39 -12.41 -5.80
C LEU A 164 12.21 -12.46 -7.31
N ALA A 165 13.03 -11.73 -8.08
CA ALA A 165 12.95 -11.69 -9.54
C ALA A 165 13.06 -13.08 -10.19
N ARG A 166 13.80 -14.02 -9.59
CA ARG A 166 13.92 -15.40 -10.11
C ARG A 166 12.67 -16.26 -9.92
N HIS A 167 11.74 -15.83 -9.06
CA HIS A 167 10.55 -16.58 -8.66
C HIS A 167 9.29 -16.12 -9.39
N ILE A 168 9.44 -15.28 -10.41
CA ILE A 168 8.34 -14.78 -11.23
C ILE A 168 8.72 -15.00 -12.69
N THR A 169 7.88 -15.71 -13.43
CA THR A 169 8.04 -15.86 -14.87
C THR A 169 7.48 -14.65 -15.61
N PHE A 170 7.97 -14.40 -16.81
CA PHE A 170 7.42 -13.36 -17.69
C PHE A 170 5.90 -13.54 -17.91
N ASN A 171 5.44 -14.78 -18.08
CA ASN A 171 4.02 -15.08 -18.30
C ASN A 171 3.14 -14.75 -17.08
N GLU A 172 3.61 -15.06 -15.87
CA GLU A 172 2.89 -14.70 -14.64
C GLU A 172 2.81 -13.18 -14.48
N PHE A 173 3.93 -12.48 -14.70
CA PHE A 173 3.94 -11.02 -14.62
C PHE A 173 2.99 -10.39 -15.65
N ARG A 174 2.93 -10.96 -16.86
CA ARG A 174 2.07 -10.48 -17.95
C ARG A 174 0.60 -10.72 -17.65
N ALA A 175 0.29 -11.86 -17.04
CA ALA A 175 -1.07 -12.20 -16.63
C ALA A 175 -1.63 -11.22 -15.58
N VAL A 176 -0.77 -10.67 -14.72
CA VAL A 176 -1.18 -9.71 -13.67
C VAL A 176 -1.22 -8.28 -14.19
N TYR A 177 -0.19 -7.83 -14.92
CA TYR A 177 0.01 -6.41 -15.25
C TYR A 177 -0.23 -6.04 -16.72
N GLY A 178 -0.59 -7.00 -17.57
CA GLY A 178 -0.75 -6.80 -19.00
C GLY A 178 0.58 -6.62 -19.70
N GLU A 179 0.71 -5.59 -20.54
CA GLU A 179 1.96 -5.29 -21.26
C GLU A 179 3.13 -5.00 -20.29
N ILE A 180 4.28 -5.60 -20.56
CA ILE A 180 5.50 -5.51 -19.73
C ILE A 180 6.61 -4.84 -20.54
N THR A 181 7.30 -3.91 -19.90
CA THR A 181 8.57 -3.34 -20.37
C THR A 181 9.65 -3.58 -19.29
N PRO A 182 10.95 -3.49 -19.61
CA PRO A 182 12.01 -3.68 -18.61
C PRO A 182 11.93 -2.74 -17.38
N GLY A 183 11.25 -1.60 -17.51
CA GLY A 183 11.06 -0.65 -16.41
C GLY A 183 9.81 -0.91 -15.55
N LYS A 184 8.92 -1.81 -15.99
CA LYS A 184 7.67 -2.17 -15.31
C LYS A 184 7.90 -3.41 -14.44
#